data_AF-R5BGJ7-F1
#
_entry.id   AF-R5BGJ7-F1
#
_cell.length_a   1.000
_cell.length_b   1.000
_cell.length_c   1.000
_cell.angle_alpha   90.00
_cell.angle_beta   90.00
_cell.angle_gamma   90.00
#
_symmetry.space_group_name_H-M   'P 1'
#
loop_
_entity.id
_entity.type
_entity.pdbx_description
1 polymer ?
#
loop_
_entity_poly.entity_id
_entity_poly.type
_entity_poly.pdbx_seq_one_letter_code
_entity_poly.pdbx_strand_id
1 'polypeptide(L)'
;MAAYRHECKHEINTSDFITLSMRLNAALKADEFARADGAYEITSLYFDDVYGTALKEKISGVNCRDKFRLRRYNNDTEHIKLEKKSKRGGFCLKESAAITSTQAQSIIGGDIDFLAAQGGVMAELYSAVLVSYNGEYMG
;
A
#
# COMPACT_ATOMS: atom_id res chain seq x y z
N MET A 1 -13.49 0.26 -12.14
CA MET A 1 -12.64 1.34 -12.70
C MET A 1 -12.09 2.14 -11.53
N ALA A 2 -10.78 2.19 -11.34
CA ALA A 2 -10.18 2.89 -10.21
C ALA A 2 -10.22 4.41 -10.48
N ALA A 3 -10.89 5.15 -9.59
CA ALA A 3 -11.08 6.59 -9.72
C ALA A 3 -10.02 7.36 -8.93
N TYR A 4 -9.53 8.45 -9.49
CA TYR A 4 -8.65 9.38 -8.79
C TYR A 4 -9.37 10.04 -7.61
N ARG A 5 -8.69 10.15 -6.47
CA ARG A 5 -9.24 10.73 -5.23
C ARG A 5 -8.32 11.80 -4.66
N HIS A 6 -8.93 12.76 -3.99
CA HIS A 6 -8.23 13.71 -3.12
C HIS A 6 -8.17 13.12 -1.70
N GLU A 7 -6.97 13.01 -1.14
CA GLU A 7 -6.76 12.57 0.24
C GLU A 7 -6.04 13.69 1.02
N CYS A 8 -6.67 14.21 2.07
CA CYS A 8 -6.05 15.14 3.01
C CYS A 8 -5.59 14.39 4.27
N LYS A 9 -4.38 14.68 4.74
CA LYS A 9 -3.80 14.08 5.95
C LYS A 9 -3.49 15.18 6.95
N HIS A 10 -3.87 14.95 8.20
CA HIS A 10 -3.66 15.86 9.30
C HIS A 10 -2.95 15.12 10.42
N GLU A 11 -1.93 15.75 10.99
CA GLU A 11 -1.38 15.31 12.27
C GLU A 11 -2.36 15.72 13.37
N ILE A 12 -2.60 14.80 14.30
CA ILE A 12 -3.52 15.01 15.43
C ILE A 12 -2.81 14.62 16.72
N ASN A 13 -3.08 15.36 17.79
CA ASN A 13 -2.62 15.00 19.13
C ASN A 13 -3.69 14.19 19.89
N THR A 14 -3.39 13.80 21.14
CA THR A 14 -4.31 13.00 21.97
C THR A 14 -5.64 13.71 22.24
N SER A 15 -5.63 15.04 22.41
CA SER A 15 -6.87 15.81 22.65
C SER A 15 -7.74 15.91 21.40
N ASP A 16 -7.12 16.05 20.23
CA ASP A 16 -7.79 15.99 18.93
C ASP A 16 -8.43 14.61 18.73
N PHE A 17 -7.69 13.54 19.04
CA PHE A 17 -8.18 12.16 18.94
C PHE A 17 -9.45 11.96 19.76
N ILE A 18 -9.44 12.30 21.06
CA ILE A 18 -10.62 12.16 21.94
C ILE A 18 -11.81 12.93 21.36
N THR A 19 -11.59 14.19 20.97
CA THR A 19 -12.65 15.07 20.45
C THR A 19 -13.23 14.56 19.13
N LEU A 20 -12.38 14.14 18.20
CA LEU A 20 -12.78 13.64 16.88
C LEU A 20 -13.49 12.30 17.00
N SER A 21 -13.01 11.37 17.82
CA SER A 21 -13.67 10.08 18.05
C SER A 21 -15.09 10.25 18.56
N MET A 22 -15.32 11.15 19.53
CA MET A 22 -16.68 11.42 20.02
C MET A 22 -17.60 11.96 18.92
N ARG A 23 -17.12 12.92 18.11
CA ARG A 23 -17.92 13.54 17.05
C ARG A 23 -18.20 12.59 15.89
N LEU A 24 -17.19 11.85 15.45
CA LEU A 24 -17.31 10.91 14.33
C LEU A 24 -18.20 9.73 14.69
N ASN A 25 -18.10 9.18 15.90
CA ASN A 25 -18.97 8.09 16.36
C ASN A 25 -20.44 8.50 16.46
N ALA A 26 -20.74 9.78 16.66
CA ALA A 26 -22.11 10.30 16.66
C ALA A 26 -22.68 10.49 15.24
N ALA A 27 -21.82 10.64 14.23
CA ALA A 27 -22.22 11.00 12.86
C ALA A 27 -22.04 9.85 11.83
N LEU A 28 -21.16 8.89 12.10
CA LEU A 28 -20.77 7.83 11.17
C LEU A 28 -21.01 6.45 11.78
N LYS A 29 -21.18 5.45 10.92
CA LYS A 29 -21.25 4.04 11.32
C LYS A 29 -19.84 3.49 11.53
N ALA A 30 -19.69 2.65 12.56
CA ALA A 30 -18.48 1.87 12.75
C ALA A 30 -18.24 0.93 11.57
N ASP A 31 -16.97 0.65 11.28
CA ASP A 31 -16.57 -0.32 10.26
C ASP A 31 -16.94 -1.74 10.71
N GLU A 32 -17.64 -2.48 9.86
CA GLU A 32 -18.07 -3.86 10.13
C GLU A 32 -16.91 -4.86 10.17
N PHE A 33 -15.77 -4.52 9.58
CA PHE A 33 -14.56 -5.34 9.60
C PHE A 33 -13.69 -5.09 10.84
N ALA A 34 -14.06 -4.13 11.69
CA ALA A 34 -13.40 -3.93 12.98
C ALA A 34 -13.70 -5.10 13.92
N ARG A 35 -12.76 -5.39 14.83
CA ARG A 35 -12.96 -6.37 15.90
C ARG A 35 -13.99 -5.86 16.92
N ALA A 36 -14.32 -6.69 17.91
CA ALA A 36 -15.27 -6.35 18.97
C ALA A 36 -14.92 -5.08 19.77
N ASP A 37 -13.65 -4.67 19.81
CA ASP A 37 -13.19 -3.44 20.44
C ASP A 37 -13.22 -2.20 19.52
N GLY A 38 -13.76 -2.34 18.31
CA GLY A 38 -13.86 -1.27 17.32
C GLY A 38 -12.54 -0.94 16.62
N ALA A 39 -11.52 -1.79 16.78
CA ALA A 39 -10.21 -1.62 16.17
C ALA A 39 -9.86 -2.76 15.21
N TYR A 40 -8.89 -2.52 14.33
CA TYR A 40 -8.20 -3.56 13.58
C TYR A 40 -6.70 -3.26 13.58
N GLU A 41 -5.90 -4.33 13.52
CA GLU A 41 -4.46 -4.21 13.37
C GLU A 41 -4.11 -4.26 11.88
N ILE A 42 -3.26 -3.35 11.41
CA ILE A 42 -2.76 -3.36 10.03
C ILE A 42 -1.26 -3.61 10.05
N THR A 43 -0.82 -4.66 9.38
CA THR A 43 0.61 -4.85 9.05
C THR A 43 0.82 -4.51 7.57
N SER A 44 1.85 -3.72 7.25
CA SER A 44 2.21 -3.41 5.86
C SER A 44 3.72 -3.50 5.66
N LEU A 45 4.16 -4.38 4.76
CA LEU A 45 5.54 -4.51 4.31
C LEU A 45 5.70 -3.73 3.00
N TYR A 46 6.53 -2.70 3.00
CA TYR A 46 6.80 -1.88 1.81
C TYR A 46 7.99 -2.43 1.04
N PHE A 47 7.89 -2.41 -0.28
CA PHE A 47 9.02 -2.71 -1.17
C PHE A 47 9.70 -1.42 -1.61
N ASP A 48 11.02 -1.46 -1.70
CA ASP A 48 11.88 -0.42 -2.25
C ASP A 48 13.06 -1.10 -2.98
N ASP A 49 13.80 -0.34 -3.76
CA ASP A 49 15.02 -0.82 -4.39
C ASP A 49 16.24 -0.66 -3.44
N VAL A 50 17.38 -1.21 -3.87
CA VAL A 50 18.66 -1.11 -3.13
C VAL A 50 19.15 0.34 -2.98
N TYR A 51 18.64 1.26 -3.79
CA TYR A 51 18.99 2.67 -3.78
C TYR A 51 18.06 3.50 -2.88
N GLY A 52 17.02 2.89 -2.31
CA GLY A 52 15.99 3.58 -1.53
C GLY A 52 15.24 4.63 -2.35
N THR A 53 14.99 4.36 -3.62
CA THR A 53 14.39 5.35 -4.53
C THR A 53 13.00 5.75 -4.09
N ALA A 54 12.14 4.78 -3.72
CA ALA A 54 10.78 5.11 -3.28
C ALA A 54 10.78 5.92 -1.97
N LEU A 55 11.78 5.73 -1.10
CA LEU A 55 12.02 6.57 0.07
C LEU A 55 12.45 7.99 -0.33
N LYS A 56 13.45 8.14 -1.20
CA LYS A 56 13.97 9.43 -1.67
C LYS A 56 12.90 10.27 -2.39
N GLU A 57 12.14 9.65 -3.28
CA GLU A 57 10.99 10.29 -3.94
C GLU A 57 9.91 10.70 -2.94
N LYS A 58 9.73 9.92 -1.86
CA LYS A 58 8.78 10.25 -0.80
C LYS A 58 9.14 11.60 -0.15
N ILE A 59 10.39 11.70 0.28
CA ILE A 59 10.95 12.84 1.01
C ILE A 59 11.04 14.07 0.10
N SER A 60 11.47 13.89 -1.15
CA SER A 60 11.65 14.97 -2.12
C SER A 60 10.34 15.50 -2.71
N GLY A 61 9.19 14.98 -2.28
CA GLY A 61 7.88 15.46 -2.72
C GLY A 61 7.56 15.16 -4.18
N VAL A 62 8.23 14.18 -4.81
CA VAL A 62 8.02 13.83 -6.22
C VAL A 62 6.53 13.52 -6.48
N ASN A 63 5.98 14.16 -7.51
CA ASN A 63 4.56 14.12 -7.83
C ASN A 63 4.15 12.95 -8.74
N CYS A 64 5.11 12.24 -9.31
CA CYS A 64 4.93 11.03 -10.09
C CYS A 64 5.74 9.92 -9.43
N ARG A 65 5.09 9.09 -8.61
CA ARG A 65 5.76 8.00 -7.88
C ARG A 65 4.83 6.85 -7.59
N ASP A 66 5.39 5.64 -7.53
CA ASP A 66 4.69 4.41 -7.19
C ASP A 66 5.23 3.83 -5.89
N LYS A 67 4.34 3.16 -5.13
CA LYS A 67 4.72 2.45 -3.90
C LYS A 67 4.00 1.12 -3.85
N PHE A 68 4.77 0.05 -3.73
CA PHE A 68 4.25 -1.31 -3.57
C PHE A 68 4.31 -1.73 -2.10
N ARG A 69 3.31 -2.52 -1.67
CA ARG A 69 3.30 -3.12 -0.34
C ARG A 69 2.52 -4.42 -0.29
N LEU A 70 2.94 -5.34 0.57
CA LEU A 70 2.05 -6.37 1.10
C LEU A 70 1.32 -5.83 2.32
N ARG A 71 0.02 -6.08 2.42
CA ARG A 71 -0.80 -5.68 3.55
C ARG A 71 -1.66 -6.85 4.02
N ARG A 72 -1.76 -6.99 5.34
CA ARG A 72 -2.74 -7.86 6.01
C ARG A 72 -3.40 -7.14 7.18
N TYR A 73 -4.53 -7.69 7.63
CA TYR A 73 -5.30 -7.19 8.78
C TYR A 73 -5.33 -8.25 9.89
N ASN A 74 -5.34 -7.85 11.16
CA ASN A 74 -5.56 -8.72 12.33
C ASN A 74 -4.69 -9.99 12.37
N ASN A 75 -3.46 -9.92 11.84
CA ASN A 75 -2.54 -11.05 11.68
C ASN A 75 -3.09 -12.23 10.84
N ASP A 76 -4.16 -12.00 10.09
CA ASP A 76 -4.74 -12.93 9.14
C ASP A 76 -3.83 -13.09 7.93
N THR A 77 -3.30 -14.31 7.76
CA THR A 77 -2.44 -14.68 6.62
C THR A 77 -3.21 -15.28 5.44
N GLU A 78 -4.51 -15.52 5.59
CA GLU A 78 -5.38 -15.96 4.50
C GLU A 78 -5.77 -14.76 3.63
N HIS A 79 -5.87 -13.57 4.23
CA HIS A 79 -6.27 -12.34 3.54
C HIS A 79 -5.10 -11.35 3.38
N ILE A 80 -4.16 -11.69 2.49
CA ILE A 80 -3.04 -10.82 2.12
C ILE A 80 -3.35 -10.10 0.80
N LYS A 81 -3.02 -8.80 0.75
CA LYS A 81 -3.14 -7.97 -0.45
C LYS A 81 -1.78 -7.46 -0.88
N LEU A 82 -1.44 -7.67 -2.16
CA LEU A 82 -0.43 -6.86 -2.83
C LEU A 82 -1.11 -5.58 -3.29
N GLU A 83 -0.61 -4.43 -2.86
CA GLU A 83 -1.17 -3.13 -3.19
C GLU A 83 -0.12 -2.23 -3.84
N LYS A 84 -0.53 -1.49 -4.87
CA LYS A 84 0.21 -0.38 -5.45
C LYS A 84 -0.55 0.92 -5.21
N LYS A 85 0.17 1.94 -4.74
CA LYS A 85 -0.34 3.30 -4.66
C LYS A 85 0.49 4.21 -5.56
N SER A 86 -0.18 4.80 -6.55
CA SER A 86 0.42 5.70 -7.53
C SER A 86 0.00 7.13 -7.20
N LYS A 87 0.98 8.04 -7.11
CA LYS A 87 0.73 9.49 -7.05
C LYS A 87 1.06 10.09 -8.41
N ARG A 88 0.13 10.85 -8.98
CA ARG A 88 0.29 11.54 -10.29
C ARG A 88 -0.31 12.94 -10.16
N GLY A 89 0.53 13.98 -10.12
CA GLY A 89 0.07 15.38 -10.14
C GLY A 89 -0.94 15.75 -9.03
N GLY A 90 -0.76 15.20 -7.82
CA GLY A 90 -1.68 15.41 -6.69
C GLY A 90 -2.80 14.37 -6.57
N PHE A 91 -3.08 13.62 -7.63
CA PHE A 91 -4.05 12.54 -7.60
C PHE A 91 -3.46 11.25 -7.03
N CYS A 92 -4.30 10.48 -6.34
CA CYS A 92 -3.95 9.17 -5.83
C CYS A 92 -4.76 8.08 -6.53
N LEU A 93 -4.06 7.06 -7.02
CA LEU A 93 -4.63 5.81 -7.53
C LEU A 93 -4.19 4.65 -6.63
N LYS A 94 -5.10 3.73 -6.37
CA LYS A 94 -4.80 2.50 -5.63
C LYS A 94 -5.28 1.30 -6.43
N GLU A 95 -4.39 0.35 -6.61
CA GLU A 95 -4.64 -0.95 -7.22
C GLU A 95 -4.22 -2.03 -6.24
N SER A 96 -4.92 -3.18 -6.28
CA SER A 96 -4.62 -4.28 -5.37
C SER A 96 -5.03 -5.62 -5.94
N ALA A 97 -4.29 -6.67 -5.60
CA ALA A 97 -4.64 -8.05 -5.84
C ALA A 97 -4.58 -8.84 -4.53
N ALA A 98 -5.51 -9.78 -4.35
CA ALA A 98 -5.40 -10.78 -3.30
C ALA A 98 -4.27 -11.75 -3.68
N ILE A 99 -3.44 -12.11 -2.71
CA ILE A 99 -2.39 -13.12 -2.87
C ILE A 99 -2.47 -14.13 -1.73
N THR A 100 -2.02 -15.35 -2.00
CA THR A 100 -1.91 -16.37 -0.94
C THR A 100 -0.69 -16.12 -0.06
N SER A 101 -0.69 -16.72 1.14
CA SER A 101 0.49 -16.71 2.02
C SER A 101 1.74 -17.27 1.33
N THR A 102 1.59 -18.34 0.54
CA THR A 102 2.69 -18.91 -0.25
C THR A 102 3.25 -17.92 -1.26
N GLN A 103 2.39 -17.26 -2.04
CA GLN A 103 2.82 -16.23 -2.99
C GLN A 103 3.50 -15.05 -2.28
N ALA A 104 2.96 -14.63 -1.14
CA ALA A 104 3.58 -13.57 -0.32
C ALA A 104 4.99 -13.95 0.13
N GLN A 105 5.19 -15.20 0.58
CA GLN A 105 6.51 -15.69 0.99
C GLN A 105 7.47 -15.81 -0.20
N SER A 106 7.02 -16.28 -1.36
CA SER A 106 7.83 -16.29 -2.59
C SER A 106 8.31 -14.89 -2.95
N ILE A 107 7.41 -13.89 -2.95
CA ILE A 107 7.75 -12.49 -3.22
C ILE A 107 8.78 -11.96 -2.21
N ILE A 108 8.58 -12.23 -0.91
CA ILE A 108 9.51 -11.83 0.15
C ILE A 108 10.88 -12.49 -0.01
N GLY A 109 10.89 -13.76 -0.44
CA GLY A 109 12.10 -14.53 -0.71
C GLY A 109 12.80 -14.17 -2.03
N GLY A 110 12.22 -13.29 -2.85
CA GLY A 110 12.75 -12.89 -4.16
C GLY A 110 12.38 -13.81 -5.32
N ASP A 111 11.60 -14.86 -5.09
CA ASP A 111 11.03 -15.70 -6.14
C ASP A 111 9.78 -15.02 -6.72
N ILE A 112 9.98 -14.27 -7.79
CA ILE A 112 8.97 -13.37 -8.38
C ILE A 112 8.59 -13.72 -9.81
N ASP A 113 9.18 -14.75 -10.42
CA ASP A 113 8.98 -15.07 -11.84
C ASP A 113 7.52 -15.38 -12.16
N PHE A 114 6.79 -15.96 -11.20
CA PHE A 114 5.36 -16.26 -11.36
C PHE A 114 4.50 -14.99 -11.54
N LEU A 115 4.96 -13.82 -11.08
CA LEU A 115 4.21 -12.57 -11.15
C LEU A 115 4.00 -12.10 -12.59
N ALA A 116 4.95 -12.39 -13.49
CA ALA A 116 4.88 -12.00 -14.90
C ALA A 116 3.62 -12.54 -15.60
N ALA A 117 3.13 -13.71 -15.17
CA ALA A 117 1.98 -14.38 -15.76
C ALA A 117 0.62 -13.93 -15.19
N GLN A 118 0.59 -13.18 -14.06
CA GLN A 118 -0.65 -12.89 -13.32
C GLN A 118 -1.34 -11.58 -13.75
N GLY A 119 -0.63 -10.68 -14.44
CA GLY A 119 -1.16 -9.38 -14.88
C GLY A 119 -1.38 -8.37 -13.74
N GLY A 120 -1.91 -7.18 -14.09
CA GLY A 120 -2.24 -6.11 -13.15
C GLY A 120 -1.10 -5.74 -12.19
N VAL A 121 -1.44 -5.50 -10.92
CA VAL A 121 -0.45 -5.07 -9.91
C VAL A 121 0.69 -6.08 -9.69
N MET A 122 0.46 -7.37 -9.96
CA MET A 122 1.50 -8.40 -9.84
C MET A 122 2.55 -8.24 -10.94
N ALA A 123 2.11 -8.12 -12.21
CA ALA A 123 3.02 -7.90 -13.33
C ALA A 123 3.74 -6.54 -13.25
N GLU A 124 3.09 -5.52 -12.67
CA GLU A 124 3.72 -4.23 -12.43
C GLU A 124 4.81 -4.30 -11.35
N LEU A 125 4.60 -5.07 -10.28
CA LEU A 125 5.66 -5.32 -9.29
C LEU A 125 6.85 -6.01 -9.96
N TYR A 126 6.61 -7.04 -10.77
CA TYR A 126 7.67 -7.73 -11.51
C TYR A 126 8.49 -6.77 -12.38
N SER A 127 7.79 -5.92 -13.16
CA SER A 127 8.43 -4.93 -14.02
C SER A 127 9.26 -3.92 -13.22
N ALA A 128 8.75 -3.42 -12.09
CA ALA A 128 9.46 -2.48 -11.23
C ALA A 128 10.75 -3.08 -10.64
N VAL A 129 10.71 -4.36 -10.27
CA VAL A 129 11.89 -5.07 -9.78
C VAL A 129 12.94 -5.21 -10.88
N LEU A 130 12.55 -5.63 -12.10
CA LEU A 130 13.49 -5.76 -13.22
C LEU A 130 14.17 -4.44 -13.61
N VAL A 131 13.40 -3.34 -13.67
CA VAL A 131 13.95 -1.99 -13.94
C VAL A 131 15.00 -1.61 -12.90
N SER A 132 14.72 -1.90 -11.62
CA SER A 132 15.64 -1.61 -10.52
C SER A 132 16.94 -2.41 -10.62
N TYR A 133 16.88 -3.67 -11.09
CA TYR A 133 18.05 -4.52 -11.31
C TYR A 133 18.90 -4.10 -12.52
N ASN A 134 18.25 -3.67 -13.61
CA ASN A 134 18.94 -3.30 -14.85
C ASN A 134 19.57 -1.89 -14.81
N GLY A 135 19.33 -1.11 -13.75
CA GLY A 135 19.88 0.24 -13.60
C GLY A 135 19.31 1.26 -14.57
N GLU A 136 18.29 0.89 -15.35
CA GLU A 136 17.62 1.77 -16.32
C GLU A 136 16.55 2.62 -15.62
N TYR A 137 16.98 3.61 -14.84
CA TYR A 137 16.11 4.72 -14.50
C TYR A 137 15.90 5.57 -15.77
N MET A 138 14.85 5.27 -16.53
CA MET A 138 14.34 6.19 -17.55
C MET A 138 13.72 7.39 -16.82
N GLY A 139 14.42 8.53 -16.90
CA GLY A 139 14.02 9.81 -16.31
C GLY A 139 12.80 10.45 -16.93
#